data_AF-A0A9Q0H2A7-F1
#
_entry.id   AF-A0A9Q0H2A7-F1
#
_cell.length_a   1.000
_cell.length_b   1.000
_cell.length_c   1.000
_cell.angle_alpha   90.00
_cell.angle_beta   90.00
_cell.angle_gamma   90.00
#
_symmetry.space_group_name_H-M   'P 1'
#
loop_
_entity.id
_entity.type
_entity.pdbx_description
1 polymer ?
#
loop_
_entity_poly.entity_id
_entity_poly.type
_entity_poly.pdbx_seq_one_letter_code
_entity_poly.pdbx_strand_id
1 'polypeptide(L)'
;MAIKAKLCVLLFLVSLFLVSATLSPAEGDREEIPSVVKGDKEETLSLAEDDKEENQRDPRREYQRCQRRCQQQEQDQRQQQQCQRRCEEKFEERRRDEEDNQRDPRRRYQECQSRCEQQERDPRQQQRCERRCEERDEERGLDGEDNQRDPRREYQQCQIRCLQEEIDPQQQERCERRCHERFEERRRDPRTEYQRCQRRCEQQERDPHQQQRCERRCEERFEERHWEVDEDDNQRDRGERPTTATKVRETLRGEV
;
A
#
# COMPACT_ATOMS: atom_id res chain seq x y z
N MET A 1 -12.89 52.34 2.33
CA MET A 1 -12.00 51.35 2.99
C MET A 1 -11.49 50.27 2.01
N ALA A 2 -12.31 49.79 1.06
CA ALA A 2 -11.92 48.71 0.14
C ALA A 2 -10.78 49.02 -0.86
N ILE A 3 -10.55 50.29 -1.21
CA ILE A 3 -9.51 50.68 -2.19
C ILE A 3 -8.10 50.54 -1.57
N LYS A 4 -7.95 50.74 -0.26
CA LYS A 4 -6.65 50.63 0.43
C LYS A 4 -6.14 49.19 0.49
N ALA A 5 -7.04 48.21 0.61
CA ALA A 5 -6.67 46.79 0.64
C ALA A 5 -6.11 46.31 -0.71
N LYS A 6 -6.70 46.77 -1.82
CA LYS A 6 -6.23 46.40 -3.18
C LYS A 6 -4.84 46.97 -3.49
N LEU A 7 -4.53 48.16 -2.98
CA LEU A 7 -3.22 48.77 -3.16
C LEU A 7 -2.11 48.02 -2.40
N CYS A 8 -2.40 47.55 -1.17
CA CYS A 8 -1.42 46.76 -0.40
C CYS A 8 -1.08 45.43 -1.06
N VAL A 9 -2.06 44.73 -1.64
CA VAL A 9 -1.82 43.44 -2.32
C VAL A 9 -0.97 43.64 -3.58
N LEU A 10 -1.23 44.69 -4.37
CA LEU A 10 -0.43 44.99 -5.56
C LEU A 10 1.02 45.35 -5.20
N LEU A 11 1.23 46.14 -4.14
CA LEU A 11 2.59 46.47 -3.67
C LEU A 11 3.35 45.22 -3.19
N PHE A 12 2.66 44.30 -2.50
CA PHE A 12 3.27 43.05 -2.03
C PHE A 12 3.69 42.14 -3.19
N LEU A 13 2.85 42.00 -4.23
CA LEU A 13 3.17 41.21 -5.42
C LEU A 13 4.33 41.81 -6.22
N VAL A 14 4.42 43.15 -6.32
CA VAL A 14 5.55 43.82 -6.99
C VAL A 14 6.86 43.61 -6.22
N SER A 15 6.81 43.64 -4.88
CA SER A 15 8.00 43.36 -4.06
C SER A 15 8.48 41.91 -4.19
N LEU A 16 7.57 40.94 -4.28
CA LEU A 16 7.93 39.53 -4.52
C LEU A 16 8.58 39.34 -5.88
N PHE A 17 8.09 40.01 -6.93
CA PHE A 17 8.65 39.89 -8.27
C PHE A 17 10.06 40.49 -8.39
N LEU A 18 10.33 41.59 -7.67
CA LEU A 18 11.66 42.23 -7.66
C LEU A 18 12.72 41.40 -6.93
N VAL A 19 12.34 40.64 -5.89
CA VAL A 19 13.29 39.76 -5.16
C VAL A 19 13.67 38.52 -5.98
N SER A 20 12.75 37.99 -6.80
CA SER A 20 13.02 36.83 -7.66
C SER A 20 13.95 37.15 -8.83
N ALA A 21 14.06 38.41 -9.26
CA ALA A 21 14.84 38.81 -10.42
C ALA A 21 16.36 38.96 -10.16
N THR A 22 16.82 38.91 -8.90
CA THR A 22 18.24 39.07 -8.54
C THR A 22 18.98 37.76 -8.29
N LEU A 23 18.30 36.61 -8.33
CA LEU A 23 18.94 35.30 -8.24
C LEU A 23 19.29 34.80 -9.65
N SER A 24 20.28 35.43 -10.28
CA SER A 24 20.99 34.83 -11.41
C SER A 24 21.93 33.74 -10.87
N PRO A 25 21.82 32.49 -11.34
CA PRO A 25 22.84 31.49 -11.07
C PRO A 25 24.10 31.86 -11.85
N ALA A 26 25.19 32.11 -11.14
CA ALA A 26 26.51 32.24 -11.73
C ALA A 26 26.87 30.90 -12.39
N GLU A 27 27.05 30.93 -13.71
CA GLU A 27 27.68 29.85 -14.48
C GLU A 27 29.14 29.75 -14.01
N GLY A 28 29.42 28.72 -13.20
CA GLY A 28 30.76 28.39 -12.73
C GLY A 28 31.47 27.53 -13.75
N ASP A 29 32.65 27.99 -14.14
CA ASP A 29 33.55 27.40 -15.11
C ASP A 29 33.85 25.91 -14.86
N ARG A 30 33.79 25.18 -15.97
CA ARG A 30 34.11 23.77 -16.14
C ARG A 30 35.63 23.62 -16.23
N GLU A 31 36.28 23.30 -15.11
CA GLU A 31 37.66 22.80 -15.12
C GLU A 31 37.69 21.35 -15.62
N GLU A 32 38.43 21.12 -16.71
CA GLU A 32 38.80 19.81 -17.20
C GLU A 32 39.83 19.17 -16.26
N ILE A 33 39.45 18.08 -15.59
CA ILE A 33 40.40 17.24 -14.84
C ILE A 33 40.89 16.12 -15.78
N PRO A 34 42.21 15.93 -15.92
CA PRO A 34 42.77 14.89 -16.75
C PRO A 34 42.60 13.50 -16.14
N SER A 35 42.33 12.57 -17.05
CA SER A 35 42.39 11.11 -16.95
C SER A 35 43.56 10.54 -16.13
N VAL A 36 43.37 9.29 -15.68
CA VAL A 36 44.28 8.34 -14.99
C VAL A 36 43.91 8.28 -13.50
N VAL A 37 43.31 7.21 -12.98
CA VAL A 37 43.98 5.99 -12.49
C VAL A 37 42.94 4.86 -12.28
N LYS A 38 43.34 3.63 -12.64
CA LYS A 38 42.95 2.26 -12.20
C LYS A 38 41.48 1.94 -11.87
N GLY A 39 41.05 0.82 -12.45
CA GLY A 39 39.75 0.23 -12.23
C GLY A 39 39.46 -0.10 -10.77
N ASP A 40 38.31 0.40 -10.33
CA ASP A 40 37.55 -0.14 -9.24
C ASP A 40 36.26 -0.72 -9.83
N LYS A 41 36.10 -2.00 -9.56
CA LYS A 41 35.08 -2.88 -10.13
C LYS A 41 34.11 -3.19 -9.00
N GLU A 42 33.53 -2.17 -8.37
CA GLU A 42 32.67 -2.33 -7.19
C GLU A 42 31.57 -1.27 -7.14
N GLU A 43 30.65 -1.26 -8.12
CA GLU A 43 29.36 -0.57 -7.96
C GLU A 43 28.28 -1.33 -8.73
N THR A 44 27.88 -2.50 -8.21
CA THR A 44 26.66 -3.21 -8.68
C THR A 44 26.16 -4.24 -7.66
N LEU A 45 26.24 -3.93 -6.36
CA LEU A 45 25.90 -4.90 -5.32
C LEU A 45 25.23 -4.24 -4.09
N SER A 46 24.15 -3.50 -4.31
CA SER A 46 23.32 -2.96 -3.22
C SER A 46 21.81 -3.14 -3.43
N LEU A 47 21.37 -3.77 -4.52
CA LEU A 47 19.95 -4.10 -4.76
C LEU A 47 19.57 -5.54 -4.36
N ALA A 48 20.46 -6.28 -3.69
CA ALA A 48 20.24 -7.68 -3.31
C ALA A 48 19.95 -7.88 -1.80
N GLU A 49 19.78 -6.80 -1.04
CA GLU A 49 19.55 -6.89 0.41
C GLU A 49 18.07 -6.84 0.80
N ASP A 50 17.17 -6.34 -0.06
CA ASP A 50 15.72 -6.37 0.16
C ASP A 50 15.06 -7.74 -0.16
N ASP A 51 15.66 -8.55 -1.04
CA ASP A 51 15.16 -9.90 -1.37
C ASP A 51 15.42 -10.96 -0.27
N LYS A 52 16.06 -10.58 0.85
CA LYS A 52 16.35 -11.50 1.97
C LYS A 52 15.21 -11.64 2.95
N GLU A 53 14.24 -10.74 2.97
CA GLU A 53 13.13 -10.81 3.93
C GLU A 53 11.99 -11.70 3.45
N GLU A 54 11.65 -11.69 2.16
CA GLU A 54 10.62 -12.57 1.61
C GLU A 54 11.05 -14.05 1.60
N ASN A 55 12.35 -14.31 1.49
CA ASN A 55 12.93 -15.67 1.49
C ASN A 55 13.00 -16.31 2.90
N GLN A 56 12.59 -15.61 3.96
CA GLN A 56 12.56 -16.14 5.34
C GLN A 56 11.30 -16.93 5.70
N ARG A 57 10.24 -16.89 4.87
CA ARG A 57 8.97 -17.59 5.17
C ARG A 57 8.79 -18.95 4.50
N ASP A 58 9.76 -19.47 3.74
CA ASP A 58 9.64 -20.82 3.15
C ASP A 58 9.66 -21.92 4.25
N PRO A 59 8.54 -22.63 4.52
CA PRO A 59 8.49 -23.66 5.56
C PRO A 59 9.51 -24.77 5.33
N ARG A 60 9.88 -25.02 4.06
CA ARG A 60 10.82 -26.06 3.69
C ARG A 60 12.23 -25.72 4.17
N ARG A 61 12.61 -24.44 4.11
CA ARG A 61 13.90 -23.97 4.65
C ARG A 61 13.94 -24.05 6.17
N GLU A 62 12.84 -23.70 6.85
CA GLU A 62 12.74 -23.84 8.29
C GLU A 62 12.87 -25.29 8.75
N TYR A 63 12.17 -26.22 8.09
CA TYR A 63 12.26 -27.65 8.37
C TYR A 63 13.69 -28.17 8.25
N GLN A 64 14.40 -27.82 7.16
CA GLN A 64 15.81 -28.19 6.97
C GLN A 64 16.73 -27.59 8.06
N ARG A 65 16.44 -26.38 8.54
CA ARG A 65 17.19 -25.76 9.65
C ARG A 65 16.90 -26.48 10.97
N CYS A 66 15.66 -26.94 11.18
CA CYS A 66 15.25 -27.73 12.33
C CYS A 66 15.96 -29.10 12.35
N GLN A 67 15.93 -29.83 11.23
CA GLN A 67 16.63 -31.11 11.10
C GLN A 67 18.14 -31.01 11.38
N ARG A 68 18.81 -29.98 10.83
CA ARG A 68 20.25 -29.75 11.08
C ARG A 68 20.54 -29.49 12.56
N ARG A 69 19.68 -28.73 13.26
CA ARG A 69 19.81 -28.51 14.70
C ARG A 69 19.66 -29.81 15.50
N CYS A 70 18.65 -30.64 15.16
CA CYS A 70 18.49 -31.95 15.80
C CYS A 70 19.71 -32.86 15.58
N GLN A 71 20.35 -32.81 14.41
CA GLN A 71 21.55 -33.61 14.13
C GLN A 71 22.79 -33.13 14.91
N GLN A 72 22.89 -31.83 15.21
CA GLN A 72 24.04 -31.25 15.89
C GLN A 72 23.94 -31.28 17.42
N GLN A 73 22.73 -31.12 17.97
CA GLN A 73 22.53 -30.99 19.42
C GLN A 73 22.25 -32.33 20.11
N GLU A 74 21.58 -33.26 19.45
CA GLU A 74 21.17 -34.52 20.08
C GLU A 74 22.23 -35.61 19.84
N GLN A 75 22.95 -35.98 20.90
CA GLN A 75 23.94 -37.07 20.86
C GLN A 75 23.28 -38.46 20.99
N ASP A 76 22.13 -38.54 21.65
CA ASP A 76 21.40 -39.80 21.83
C ASP A 76 20.47 -40.07 20.63
N GLN A 77 20.52 -41.30 20.11
CA GLN A 77 19.76 -41.68 18.91
C GLN A 77 18.24 -41.57 19.14
N ARG A 78 17.76 -41.83 20.36
CA ARG A 78 16.34 -41.77 20.71
C ARG A 78 15.86 -40.32 20.78
N GLN A 79 16.66 -39.43 21.35
CA GLN A 79 16.37 -38.00 21.41
C GLN A 79 16.39 -37.36 20.01
N GLN A 80 17.36 -37.74 19.17
CA GLN A 80 17.43 -37.28 17.78
C GLN A 80 16.16 -37.64 16.98
N GLN A 81 15.66 -38.88 17.10
CA GLN A 81 14.42 -39.29 16.43
C GLN A 81 13.19 -38.53 16.94
N GLN A 82 13.14 -38.21 18.23
CA GLN A 82 12.03 -37.44 18.79
C GLN A 82 12.07 -35.98 18.34
N CYS A 83 13.25 -35.38 18.25
CA CYS A 83 13.46 -34.04 17.71
C CYS A 83 13.04 -33.97 16.23
N GLN A 84 13.45 -34.93 15.41
CA GLN A 84 13.06 -34.99 13.99
C GLN A 84 11.53 -35.09 13.81
N ARG A 85 10.85 -35.92 14.62
CA ARG A 85 9.38 -36.02 14.59
C ARG A 85 8.69 -34.68 14.89
N ARG A 86 9.16 -33.93 15.89
CA ARG A 86 8.62 -32.60 16.19
C ARG A 86 8.83 -31.60 15.05
N CYS A 87 9.99 -31.64 14.40
CA CYS A 87 10.23 -30.80 13.22
C CYS A 87 9.24 -31.12 12.09
N GLU A 88 8.94 -32.40 11.87
CA GLU A 88 8.02 -32.86 10.82
C GLU A 88 6.57 -32.47 11.12
N GLU A 89 6.11 -32.70 12.36
CA GLU A 89 4.78 -32.25 12.80
C GLU A 89 4.59 -30.75 12.59
N LYS A 90 5.59 -29.94 12.98
CA LYS A 90 5.53 -28.48 12.83
C LYS A 90 5.56 -28.04 11.36
N PHE A 91 6.29 -28.76 10.51
CA PHE A 91 6.32 -28.49 9.08
C PHE A 91 4.98 -28.83 8.42
N GLU A 92 4.37 -29.97 8.77
CA GLU A 92 3.06 -30.35 8.26
C GLU A 92 1.96 -29.37 8.69
N GLU A 93 1.96 -28.95 9.96
CA GLU A 93 1.03 -27.95 10.49
C GLU A 93 1.12 -26.66 9.66
N ARG A 94 2.32 -26.12 9.52
CA ARG A 94 2.54 -24.88 8.76
C ARG A 94 2.16 -25.03 7.28
N ARG A 95 2.40 -26.19 6.67
CA ARG A 95 2.00 -26.46 5.29
C ARG A 95 0.47 -26.50 5.14
N ARG A 96 -0.25 -27.05 6.13
CA ARG A 96 -1.71 -27.03 6.14
C ARG A 96 -2.24 -25.61 6.31
N ASP A 97 -1.61 -24.80 7.16
CA ASP A 97 -1.97 -23.39 7.32
C ASP A 97 -1.73 -22.59 6.04
N GLU A 98 -0.66 -22.85 5.30
CA GLU A 98 -0.42 -22.21 4.01
C GLU A 98 -1.42 -22.65 2.93
N GLU A 99 -1.72 -23.94 2.85
CA GLU A 99 -2.73 -24.47 1.92
C GLU A 99 -4.12 -23.92 2.28
N ASP A 100 -4.41 -23.83 3.58
CA ASP A 100 -5.57 -23.15 4.15
C ASP A 100 -5.38 -21.64 4.31
N ASN A 101 -4.39 -21.02 3.68
CA ASN A 101 -4.33 -19.58 3.43
C ASN A 101 -4.44 -19.30 1.93
N GLN A 102 -3.92 -20.19 1.07
CA GLN A 102 -4.01 -20.11 -0.38
C GLN A 102 -5.38 -20.47 -0.97
N ARG A 103 -6.24 -21.22 -0.27
CA ARG A 103 -7.65 -21.37 -0.70
C ARG A 103 -8.33 -20.01 -0.81
N ASP A 104 -9.08 -19.82 -1.89
CA ASP A 104 -9.95 -18.67 -2.11
C ASP A 104 -10.81 -18.39 -0.85
N PRO A 105 -10.69 -17.20 -0.22
CA PRO A 105 -11.48 -16.83 0.95
C PRO A 105 -12.98 -17.07 0.75
N ARG A 106 -13.46 -16.80 -0.47
CA ARG A 106 -14.86 -17.00 -0.84
C ARG A 106 -15.27 -18.47 -0.78
N ARG A 107 -14.39 -19.39 -1.16
CA ARG A 107 -14.66 -20.83 -1.02
C ARG A 107 -14.69 -21.26 0.44
N ARG A 108 -13.82 -20.72 1.30
CA ARG A 108 -13.82 -21.07 2.73
C ARG A 108 -15.09 -20.60 3.42
N TYR A 109 -15.52 -19.37 3.16
CA TYR A 109 -16.77 -18.87 3.69
C TYR A 109 -17.96 -19.74 3.26
N GLN A 110 -18.02 -20.13 1.98
CA GLN A 110 -19.04 -21.04 1.46
C GLN A 110 -19.00 -22.44 2.13
N GLU A 111 -17.81 -22.99 2.37
CA GLU A 111 -17.65 -24.25 3.08
C GLU A 111 -18.11 -24.13 4.55
N CYS A 112 -17.83 -23.01 5.20
CA CYS A 112 -18.28 -22.72 6.57
C CYS A 112 -19.82 -22.63 6.63
N GLN A 113 -20.42 -21.85 5.72
CA GLN A 113 -21.87 -21.71 5.60
C GLN A 113 -22.55 -23.07 5.33
N SER A 114 -21.99 -23.86 4.42
CA SER A 114 -22.51 -25.20 4.10
C SER A 114 -22.44 -26.16 5.30
N ARG A 115 -21.43 -26.03 6.18
CA ARG A 115 -21.37 -26.80 7.43
C ARG A 115 -22.40 -26.33 8.44
N CYS A 116 -22.61 -25.02 8.56
CA CYS A 116 -23.65 -24.47 9.43
C CYS A 116 -25.04 -24.97 9.02
N GLU A 117 -25.36 -24.96 7.72
CA GLU A 117 -26.63 -25.50 7.19
C GLU A 117 -26.81 -26.99 7.46
N GLN A 118 -25.72 -27.77 7.41
CA GLN A 118 -25.77 -29.22 7.65
C GLN A 118 -25.88 -29.59 9.12
N GLN A 119 -25.22 -28.84 10.01
CA GLN A 119 -25.16 -29.16 11.45
C GLN A 119 -26.33 -28.55 12.23
N GLU A 120 -26.75 -27.33 11.89
CA GLU A 120 -27.73 -26.58 12.67
C GLU A 120 -29.10 -26.59 12.01
N ARG A 121 -30.05 -27.33 12.59
CA ARG A 121 -31.46 -27.32 12.16
C ARG A 121 -32.27 -26.19 12.77
N ASP A 122 -31.79 -25.60 13.87
CA ASP A 122 -32.46 -24.51 14.55
C ASP A 122 -32.06 -23.16 13.95
N PRO A 123 -33.03 -22.30 13.55
CA PRO A 123 -32.73 -21.02 12.91
C PRO A 123 -31.86 -20.07 13.76
N ARG A 124 -31.98 -20.10 15.09
CA ARG A 124 -31.18 -19.24 15.97
C ARG A 124 -29.75 -19.75 16.08
N GLN A 125 -29.55 -21.06 16.08
CA GLN A 125 -28.20 -21.63 16.07
C GLN A 125 -27.51 -21.43 14.73
N GLN A 126 -28.25 -21.54 13.62
CA GLN A 126 -27.76 -21.25 12.28
C GLN A 126 -27.24 -19.81 12.17
N GLN A 127 -28.02 -18.81 12.62
CA GLN A 127 -27.58 -17.40 12.64
C GLN A 127 -26.37 -17.15 13.54
N ARG A 128 -26.20 -17.93 14.62
CA ARG A 128 -25.02 -17.83 15.50
C ARG A 128 -23.80 -18.47 14.83
N CYS A 129 -24.00 -19.51 14.04
CA CYS A 129 -22.95 -20.18 13.27
C CYS A 129 -22.47 -19.27 12.12
N GLU A 130 -23.39 -18.68 11.35
CA GLU A 130 -23.07 -17.75 10.27
C GLU A 130 -22.26 -16.53 10.75
N ARG A 131 -22.68 -15.90 11.86
CA ARG A 131 -21.91 -14.80 12.48
C ARG A 131 -20.48 -15.20 12.83
N ARG A 132 -20.29 -16.44 13.30
CA ARG A 132 -18.96 -16.96 13.64
C ARG A 132 -18.11 -17.23 12.39
N CYS A 133 -18.74 -17.60 11.27
CA CYS A 133 -18.05 -17.70 9.98
C CYS A 133 -17.62 -16.32 9.48
N GLU A 134 -18.48 -15.30 9.59
CA GLU A 134 -18.14 -13.91 9.23
C GLU A 134 -17.00 -13.36 10.09
N GLU A 135 -17.07 -13.50 11.41
CA GLU A 135 -16.00 -13.05 12.33
C GLU A 135 -14.64 -13.70 11.98
N ARG A 136 -14.64 -15.00 11.65
CA ARG A 136 -13.41 -15.73 11.28
C ARG A 136 -12.87 -15.33 9.91
N ASP A 137 -13.75 -15.02 8.96
CA ASP A 137 -13.38 -14.53 7.63
C ASP A 137 -12.79 -13.12 7.72
N GLU A 138 -13.39 -12.25 8.55
CA GLU A 138 -12.85 -10.92 8.85
C GLU A 138 -11.50 -11.00 9.58
N GLU A 139 -11.37 -11.82 10.62
CA GLU A 139 -10.12 -11.97 11.38
C GLU A 139 -8.96 -12.43 10.48
N ARG A 140 -9.20 -13.37 9.55
CA ARG A 140 -8.18 -13.84 8.59
C ARG A 140 -8.00 -12.92 7.39
N GLY A 141 -9.00 -12.13 7.04
CA GLY A 141 -8.93 -11.14 5.96
C GLY A 141 -8.15 -9.88 6.34
N LEU A 142 -7.83 -9.69 7.62
CA LEU A 142 -7.04 -8.57 8.14
C LEU A 142 -5.53 -8.72 7.96
N ASP A 143 -5.05 -9.93 7.61
CA ASP A 143 -3.63 -10.21 7.38
C ASP A 143 -3.24 -10.10 5.89
N GLY A 144 -4.21 -9.83 5.00
CA GLY A 144 -3.99 -9.57 3.59
C GLY A 144 -3.80 -8.07 3.36
N GLU A 145 -2.54 -7.66 3.21
CA GLU A 145 -2.00 -6.30 3.01
C GLU A 145 -2.47 -5.58 1.73
N ASP A 146 -3.68 -5.87 1.25
CA ASP A 146 -4.30 -5.18 0.12
C ASP A 146 -5.82 -5.17 0.32
N ASN A 147 -6.24 -4.65 1.47
CA ASN A 147 -7.63 -4.37 1.78
C ASN A 147 -8.06 -3.11 1.00
N GLN A 148 -7.96 -3.18 -0.33
CA GLN A 148 -8.82 -2.43 -1.23
C GLN A 148 -10.25 -2.75 -0.81
N ARG A 149 -10.78 -1.92 0.08
CA ARG A 149 -12.15 -2.01 0.58
C ARG A 149 -13.05 -2.27 -0.62
N ASP A 150 -13.62 -3.47 -0.68
CA ASP A 150 -14.52 -3.87 -1.75
C ASP A 150 -15.55 -2.73 -1.93
N PRO A 151 -15.51 -2.00 -3.07
CA PRO A 151 -16.40 -0.86 -3.28
C PRO A 151 -17.86 -1.25 -3.10
N ARG A 152 -18.20 -2.52 -3.36
CA ARG A 152 -19.55 -3.05 -3.19
C ARG A 152 -19.96 -3.13 -1.73
N ARG A 153 -19.05 -3.53 -0.84
CA ARG A 153 -19.29 -3.57 0.62
C ARG A 153 -19.47 -2.16 1.17
N GLU A 154 -18.64 -1.21 0.75
CA GLU A 154 -18.81 0.21 1.15
C GLU A 154 -20.14 0.80 0.67
N TYR A 155 -20.56 0.48 -0.56
CA TYR A 155 -21.83 0.93 -1.10
C TYR A 155 -23.01 0.39 -0.29
N GLN A 156 -23.01 -0.90 0.03
CA GLN A 156 -24.04 -1.51 0.89
C GLN A 156 -24.09 -0.87 2.28
N GLN A 157 -22.94 -0.64 2.91
CA GLN A 157 -22.87 0.06 4.20
C GLN A 157 -23.38 1.51 4.11
N CYS A 158 -23.14 2.19 2.99
CA CYS A 158 -23.69 3.52 2.72
C CYS A 158 -25.22 3.48 2.64
N GLN A 159 -25.80 2.53 1.90
CA GLN A 159 -27.25 2.34 1.82
C GLN A 159 -27.88 2.04 3.18
N ILE A 160 -27.27 1.18 3.99
CA ILE A 160 -27.77 0.85 5.35
C ILE A 160 -27.80 2.11 6.23
N ARG A 161 -26.76 2.96 6.17
CA ARG A 161 -26.76 4.23 6.91
C ARG A 161 -27.86 5.18 6.45
N CYS A 162 -28.05 5.32 5.13
CA CYS A 162 -29.14 6.13 4.59
C CYS A 162 -30.53 5.66 5.05
N LEU A 163 -30.70 4.34 5.26
CA LEU A 163 -31.96 3.75 5.75
C LEU A 163 -32.15 3.88 7.27
N GLN A 164 -31.06 3.93 8.04
CA GLN A 164 -31.11 3.99 9.52
C GLN A 164 -31.37 5.40 10.05
N GLU A 165 -30.92 6.43 9.33
CA GLU A 165 -31.24 7.80 9.69
C GLU A 165 -32.74 8.05 9.39
N GLU A 166 -33.49 8.68 10.31
CA GLU A 166 -34.90 9.07 10.11
C GLU A 166 -34.99 10.25 9.12
N ILE A 167 -34.66 9.96 7.86
CA ILE A 167 -34.53 10.92 6.77
C ILE A 167 -35.87 11.03 6.02
N ASP A 168 -36.26 12.23 5.61
CA ASP A 168 -37.41 12.39 4.69
C ASP A 168 -37.14 11.76 3.31
N PRO A 169 -38.17 11.37 2.54
CA PRO A 169 -37.97 10.65 1.28
C PRO A 169 -37.07 11.39 0.27
N GLN A 170 -37.10 12.72 0.25
CA GLN A 170 -36.29 13.50 -0.69
C GLN A 170 -34.82 13.53 -0.27
N GLN A 171 -34.54 13.56 1.04
CA GLN A 171 -33.19 13.44 1.56
C GLN A 171 -32.65 12.01 1.41
N GLN A 172 -33.51 10.97 1.50
CA GLN A 172 -33.12 9.58 1.26
C GLN A 172 -32.61 9.40 -0.18
N GLU A 173 -33.34 9.87 -1.18
CA GLU A 173 -32.91 9.81 -2.58
C GLU A 173 -31.57 10.52 -2.81
N ARG A 174 -31.33 11.67 -2.15
CA ARG A 174 -30.04 12.38 -2.24
C ARG A 174 -28.91 11.60 -1.56
N CYS A 175 -29.20 10.89 -0.48
CA CYS A 175 -28.24 10.02 0.19
C CYS A 175 -27.85 8.85 -0.72
N GLU A 176 -28.84 8.14 -1.26
CA GLU A 176 -28.63 7.01 -2.19
C GLU A 176 -27.86 7.44 -3.45
N ARG A 177 -28.20 8.60 -4.04
CA ARG A 177 -27.46 9.14 -5.19
C ARG A 177 -25.99 9.39 -4.88
N ARG A 178 -25.68 9.97 -3.72
CA ARG A 178 -24.29 10.21 -3.28
C ARG A 178 -23.54 8.90 -3.04
N CYS A 179 -24.19 7.89 -2.45
CA CYS A 179 -23.60 6.56 -2.30
C CYS A 179 -23.26 5.96 -3.68
N HIS A 180 -24.17 6.08 -4.64
CA HIS A 180 -23.99 5.53 -5.98
C HIS A 180 -22.87 6.23 -6.75
N GLU A 181 -22.80 7.56 -6.68
CA GLU A 181 -21.73 8.35 -7.29
C GLU A 181 -20.36 7.95 -6.75
N ARG A 182 -20.23 7.80 -5.42
CA ARG A 182 -18.99 7.36 -4.78
C ARG A 182 -18.60 5.93 -5.18
N PHE A 183 -19.58 5.03 -5.27
CA PHE A 183 -19.35 3.66 -5.70
C PHE A 183 -18.84 3.59 -7.13
N GLU A 184 -19.50 4.29 -8.05
CA GLU A 184 -19.09 4.38 -9.45
C GLU A 184 -17.72 5.03 -9.60
N GLU A 185 -17.43 6.08 -8.81
CA GLU A 185 -16.12 6.71 -8.79
C GLU A 185 -15.02 5.74 -8.34
N ARG A 186 -15.22 5.01 -7.23
CA ARG A 186 -14.26 3.99 -6.78
C ARG A 186 -14.13 2.81 -7.75
N ARG A 187 -15.20 2.46 -8.46
CA ARG A 187 -15.18 1.40 -9.47
C ARG A 187 -14.58 1.83 -10.80
N ARG A 188 -14.38 3.13 -11.04
CA ARG A 188 -13.70 3.58 -12.26
C ARG A 188 -12.26 3.11 -12.20
N ASP A 189 -12.01 2.01 -12.89
CA ASP A 189 -10.68 1.51 -13.19
C ASP A 189 -9.91 2.61 -13.93
N PRO A 190 -8.84 3.17 -13.33
CA PRO A 190 -8.01 4.19 -13.97
C PRO A 190 -7.52 3.74 -15.35
N ARG A 191 -7.27 2.44 -15.53
CA ARG A 191 -6.80 1.85 -16.79
C ARG A 191 -7.87 1.95 -17.87
N THR A 192 -9.14 1.74 -17.52
CA THR A 192 -10.26 1.86 -18.45
C THR A 192 -10.45 3.32 -18.90
N GLU A 193 -10.26 4.30 -18.01
CA GLU A 193 -10.31 5.72 -18.37
C GLU A 193 -9.14 6.14 -19.27
N TYR A 194 -7.94 5.64 -19.01
CA TYR A 194 -6.78 5.85 -19.88
C TYR A 194 -7.02 5.30 -21.29
N GLN A 195 -7.52 4.06 -21.41
CA GLN A 195 -7.88 3.46 -22.71
C GLN A 195 -8.98 4.25 -23.46
N ARG A 196 -9.95 4.82 -22.74
CA ARG A 196 -10.95 5.72 -23.35
C ARG A 196 -10.34 7.03 -23.81
N CYS A 197 -9.33 7.54 -23.12
CA CYS A 197 -8.58 8.73 -23.53
C CYS A 197 -7.79 8.44 -24.81
N GLN A 198 -7.02 7.35 -24.84
CA GLN A 198 -6.27 6.91 -26.04
C GLN A 198 -7.19 6.75 -27.26
N ARG A 199 -8.30 6.00 -27.13
CA ARG A 199 -9.26 5.84 -28.24
C ARG A 199 -9.86 7.17 -28.74
N ARG A 200 -10.02 8.17 -27.86
CA ARG A 200 -10.45 9.51 -28.27
C ARG A 200 -9.35 10.25 -29.03
N CYS A 201 -8.10 10.14 -28.59
CA CYS A 201 -6.95 10.70 -29.31
C CYS A 201 -6.84 10.11 -30.71
N GLU A 202 -6.91 8.78 -30.84
CA GLU A 202 -6.89 8.07 -32.15
C GLU A 202 -8.02 8.51 -33.09
N GLN A 203 -9.22 8.78 -32.54
CA GLN A 203 -10.38 9.18 -33.36
C GLN A 203 -10.36 10.65 -33.77
N GLN A 204 -9.83 11.54 -32.92
CA GLN A 204 -9.90 12.98 -33.14
C GLN A 204 -8.67 13.51 -33.88
N GLU A 205 -7.49 12.93 -33.66
CA GLU A 205 -6.23 13.43 -34.20
C GLU A 205 -5.80 12.61 -35.42
N ARG A 206 -5.75 13.24 -36.60
CA ARG A 206 -5.24 12.61 -37.83
C ARG A 206 -3.74 12.79 -38.01
N ASP A 207 -3.16 13.80 -37.36
CA ASP A 207 -1.74 14.10 -37.43
C ASP A 207 -0.97 13.29 -36.36
N PRO A 208 0.07 12.52 -36.72
CA PRO A 208 0.79 11.66 -35.78
C PRO A 208 1.43 12.43 -34.61
N HIS A 209 1.89 13.67 -34.84
CA HIS A 209 2.52 14.46 -33.79
C HIS A 209 1.47 15.06 -32.83
N GLN A 210 0.28 15.41 -33.32
CA GLN A 210 -0.84 15.79 -32.45
C GLN A 210 -1.36 14.59 -31.65
N GLN A 211 -1.43 13.41 -32.25
CA GLN A 211 -1.80 12.17 -31.55
C GLN A 211 -0.87 11.88 -30.38
N GLN A 212 0.46 11.93 -30.59
CA GLN A 212 1.44 11.72 -29.51
C GLN A 212 1.30 12.75 -28.37
N ARG A 213 1.03 14.02 -28.69
CA ARG A 213 0.76 15.05 -27.67
C ARG A 213 -0.54 14.81 -26.92
N CYS A 214 -1.54 14.20 -27.55
CA CYS A 214 -2.79 13.82 -26.89
C CYS A 214 -2.55 12.64 -25.94
N GLU A 215 -1.84 11.60 -26.40
CA GLU A 215 -1.51 10.42 -25.59
C GLU A 215 -0.67 10.79 -24.36
N ARG A 216 0.35 11.65 -24.50
CA ARG A 216 1.14 12.13 -23.35
C ARG A 216 0.28 12.83 -22.29
N ARG A 217 -0.69 13.65 -22.72
CA ARG A 217 -1.65 14.28 -21.79
C ARG A 217 -2.58 13.28 -21.11
N CYS A 218 -2.91 12.17 -21.78
CA CYS A 218 -3.65 11.08 -21.15
C CYS A 218 -2.81 10.38 -20.08
N GLU A 219 -1.51 10.20 -20.34
CA GLU A 219 -0.55 9.55 -19.43
C GLU A 219 -0.29 10.42 -18.20
N GLU A 220 0.03 11.70 -18.39
CA GLU A 220 0.19 12.67 -17.28
C GLU A 220 -1.05 12.68 -16.36
N ARG A 221 -2.26 12.67 -16.94
CA ARG A 221 -3.52 12.63 -16.17
C ARG A 221 -3.75 11.30 -15.45
N PHE A 222 -3.25 10.19 -16.01
CA PHE A 222 -3.36 8.87 -15.41
C PHE A 222 -2.38 8.75 -14.23
N GLU A 223 -1.14 9.18 -14.42
CA GLU A 223 -0.11 9.23 -13.40
C GLU A 223 -0.55 10.11 -12.21
N GLU A 224 -0.97 11.35 -12.43
CA GLU A 224 -1.47 12.25 -11.36
C GLU A 224 -2.52 11.61 -10.47
N ARG A 225 -3.36 10.72 -11.01
CA ARG A 225 -4.46 10.07 -10.29
C ARG A 225 -4.05 8.76 -9.62
N HIS A 226 -2.94 8.16 -10.02
CA HIS A 226 -2.47 6.88 -9.51
C HIS A 226 -1.52 7.06 -8.32
N TRP A 227 -0.70 8.12 -8.31
CA TRP A 227 0.27 8.38 -7.24
C TRP A 227 -0.36 8.70 -5.87
N GLU A 228 -1.63 9.12 -5.80
CA GLU A 228 -2.31 9.38 -4.51
C GLU A 228 -2.62 8.11 -3.69
N VAL A 229 -2.51 6.91 -4.28
CA VAL A 229 -2.82 5.65 -3.59
C VAL A 229 -1.60 5.06 -2.87
N ASP A 230 -0.38 5.40 -3.30
CA ASP A 230 0.85 4.76 -2.81
C ASP A 230 1.62 5.60 -1.76
N GLU A 231 1.28 6.89 -1.56
CA GLU A 231 2.04 7.75 -0.64
C GLU A 231 1.63 7.62 0.86
N ASP A 232 0.45 7.07 1.17
CA ASP A 232 -0.01 6.91 2.56
C ASP A 232 0.68 5.75 3.30
N ASP A 233 1.13 4.70 2.59
CA ASP A 233 1.85 3.58 3.22
C ASP A 233 3.31 3.93 3.55
N ASN A 234 3.94 4.84 2.81
CA ASN A 234 5.34 5.21 3.05
C ASN A 234 5.53 6.24 4.19
N GLN A 235 4.44 6.80 4.74
CA GLN A 235 4.51 7.69 5.91
C GLN A 235 4.42 6.96 7.25
N ARG A 236 3.91 5.72 7.28
CA ARG A 236 3.76 4.98 8.55
C ARG A 236 5.07 4.40 9.08
N ASP A 237 6.06 4.21 8.21
CA ASP A 237 7.39 3.68 8.56
C ASP A 237 8.45 4.77 8.80
N ARG A 238 8.07 6.05 8.67
CA ARG A 238 8.93 7.20 9.06
C ARG A 238 8.69 7.71 10.48
N GLY A 239 7.93 6.97 11.28
CA GLY A 239 7.83 7.16 12.72
C GLY A 239 9.08 6.63 13.43
N GLU A 240 9.90 7.53 13.96
CA GLU A 240 11.08 7.30 14.81
C GLU A 240 12.47 7.34 14.14
N ARG A 241 12.79 8.47 13.49
CA ARG A 241 14.14 9.02 13.67
C ARG A 241 14.19 9.72 15.03
N PRO A 242 14.99 9.24 16.01
CA PRO A 242 15.22 10.00 17.23
C PRO A 242 15.95 11.29 16.85
N THR A 243 15.33 12.43 17.14
CA THR A 243 15.97 13.75 17.07
C THR A 243 16.98 13.90 18.21
N THR A 244 18.08 13.13 18.18
CA THR A 244 19.24 13.36 19.04
C THR A 244 20.12 14.47 18.45
N ALA A 245 19.56 15.68 18.38
CA ALA A 245 20.30 16.89 18.03
C ALA A 245 20.16 17.96 19.13
N THR A 246 20.26 17.56 20.41
CA THR A 246 20.38 18.52 21.52
C THR A 246 21.24 17.98 22.66
N LYS A 247 22.51 17.62 22.42
CA LYS A 247 23.50 17.56 23.51
C LYS A 247 25.00 17.44 23.13
N VAL A 248 25.57 18.38 22.38
CA VAL A 248 27.05 18.58 22.46
C VAL A 248 27.39 20.05 22.22
N ARG A 249 27.24 20.90 23.24
CA ARG A 249 27.93 22.19 23.28
C ARG A 249 28.11 22.69 24.70
N GLU A 250 28.87 21.97 25.51
CA GLU A 250 29.40 22.49 26.77
C GLU A 250 30.62 21.70 27.22
N THR A 251 31.74 21.91 26.52
CA THR A 251 33.09 21.75 27.10
C THR A 251 34.06 22.40 26.13
N LEU A 252 34.51 23.60 26.47
CA LEU A 252 35.79 24.24 26.11
C LEU A 252 35.70 25.71 26.52
N ARG A 253 35.82 25.95 27.83
CA ARG A 253 36.16 27.26 28.40
C ARG A 253 37.30 27.06 29.41
N GLY A 254 38.50 27.10 28.85
CA GLY A 254 39.81 27.25 29.49
C GLY A 254 40.76 27.57 28.34
N GLU A 255 41.73 28.47 28.38
CA GLU A 255 42.36 29.29 29.41
C GLU A 255 42.99 30.47 28.65
N VAL A 256 42.88 31.70 29.15
CA VAL A 256 43.88 32.77 28.98
C VAL A 256 43.88 33.59 30.26
#